data_AF-A0A8S3JWJ4-F1
#
_entry.id   AF-A0A8S3JWJ4-F1
#
_cell.length_a   1.000
_cell.length_b   1.000
_cell.length_c   1.000
_cell.angle_alpha   90.00
_cell.angle_beta   90.00
_cell.angle_gamma   90.00
#
_symmetry.space_group_name_H-M   'P 1'
#
loop_
_entity.id
_entity.type
_entity.pdbx_description
1 polymer ?
#
loop_
_entity_poly.entity_id
_entity_poly.type
_entity_poly.pdbx_seq_one_letter_code
_entity_poly.pdbx_strand_id
1 'polypeptide(L)'
;SQRTDSVENEIRQENYSTENEQIKEIVLQEGQLLELRFRGNVVPMDVDQKLIPFAFNTYFPFYFETNVSEIDRYSQHLSSYFYGFIQVFAKQKLRNSIKDMDRKKQQSDVVSDA
;
A
#
# COMPACT_ATOMS: atom_id res chain seq x y z
N SER A 1 10.42 -0.86 19.73
CA SER A 1 11.71 -0.81 19.02
C SER A 1 12.36 -2.16 18.89
N GLN A 2 12.83 -2.83 19.96
CA GLN A 2 13.68 -4.03 19.82
C GLN A 2 13.10 -5.21 19.02
N ARG A 3 11.77 -5.39 18.96
CA ARG A 3 11.15 -6.45 18.15
C ARG A 3 11.13 -6.15 16.65
N THR A 4 10.97 -4.88 16.28
CA THR A 4 10.94 -4.45 14.88
C THR A 4 12.31 -4.68 14.24
N ASP A 5 13.38 -4.35 14.99
CA ASP A 5 14.76 -4.50 14.56
C ASP A 5 15.16 -5.98 14.36
N SER A 6 14.63 -6.91 15.15
CA SER A 6 14.87 -8.35 14.97
C SER A 6 14.18 -8.90 13.73
N VAL A 7 12.93 -8.50 13.48
CA VAL A 7 12.16 -8.93 12.29
C VAL A 7 12.80 -8.41 11.01
N GLU A 8 13.25 -7.15 10.99
CA GLU A 8 13.96 -6.58 9.83
C GLU A 8 15.26 -7.31 9.50
N ASN A 9 15.99 -7.78 10.52
CA ASN A 9 17.23 -8.52 10.33
C ASN A 9 16.98 -9.94 9.80
N GLU A 10 15.93 -10.62 10.25
CA GLU A 10 15.52 -11.93 9.70
C GLU A 10 15.09 -11.81 8.23
N ILE A 11 14.30 -10.79 7.89
CA ILE A 11 13.85 -10.49 6.51
C ILE A 11 15.05 -10.28 5.57
N ARG A 12 16.09 -9.55 6.01
CA ARG A 12 17.30 -9.34 5.19
C ARG A 12 18.11 -10.61 5.00
N GLN A 13 18.13 -11.51 5.99
CA GLN A 13 18.83 -12.80 5.90
C GLN A 13 18.16 -13.74 4.88
N GLU A 14 16.86 -13.56 4.64
CA GLU A 14 16.07 -14.33 3.67
C GLU A 14 16.04 -13.71 2.26
N ASN A 15 16.88 -12.71 1.98
CA ASN A 15 16.98 -11.97 0.70
C ASN A 15 15.74 -11.12 0.34
N TYR A 16 14.88 -10.78 1.29
CA TYR A 16 13.82 -9.81 1.04
C TYR A 16 14.39 -8.38 0.97
N SER A 17 13.89 -7.58 0.02
CA SER A 17 14.28 -6.17 -0.16
C SER A 17 13.16 -5.23 0.28
N THR A 18 13.53 -4.16 0.99
CA THR A 18 12.63 -3.06 1.37
C THR A 18 12.65 -1.90 0.36
N GLU A 19 13.45 -2.00 -0.71
CA GLU A 19 13.75 -0.88 -1.62
C GLU A 19 12.58 -0.47 -2.54
N ASN A 20 11.49 -1.26 -2.58
CA ASN A 20 10.31 -1.00 -3.42
C ASN A 20 9.22 -0.15 -2.74
N GLU A 21 9.48 0.41 -1.57
CA GLU A 21 8.50 1.20 -0.82
C GLU A 21 8.29 2.62 -1.40
N GLN A 22 7.32 2.76 -2.30
CA GLN A 22 6.59 4.02 -2.42
C GLN A 22 5.46 4.06 -1.39
N ILE A 23 5.78 4.28 -0.12
CA ILE A 23 4.76 4.44 0.91
C ILE A 23 4.08 5.80 0.73
N LYS A 24 2.79 5.76 0.40
CA LYS A 24 1.89 6.90 0.61
C LYS A 24 1.08 6.62 1.87
N GLU A 25 1.18 7.51 2.84
CA GLU A 25 0.29 7.48 4.00
C GLU A 25 -1.15 7.71 3.55
N ILE A 26 -2.06 6.83 3.98
CA ILE A 26 -3.49 6.93 3.73
C ILE A 26 -4.26 6.82 5.03
N VAL A 27 -5.39 7.53 5.11
CA VAL A 27 -6.26 7.51 6.28
C VAL A 27 -7.28 6.39 6.12
N LEU A 28 -7.28 5.44 7.06
CA LEU A 28 -8.16 4.27 7.06
C LEU A 28 -9.03 4.25 8.32
N GLN A 29 -10.15 3.55 8.24
CA GLN A 29 -11.01 3.27 9.38
C GLN A 29 -10.88 1.80 9.82
N GLU A 30 -10.99 1.57 11.12
CA GLU A 30 -11.00 0.22 11.68
C GLU A 30 -12.12 -0.63 11.04
N GLY A 31 -11.78 -1.86 10.63
CA GLY A 31 -12.71 -2.76 9.93
C GLY A 31 -12.98 -2.39 8.46
N GLN A 32 -12.33 -1.37 7.92
CA GLN A 32 -12.50 -0.98 6.52
C GLN A 32 -12.00 -2.09 5.59
N LEU A 33 -12.87 -2.50 4.65
CA LEU A 33 -12.52 -3.51 3.66
C LEU A 33 -11.64 -2.92 2.56
N LEU A 34 -10.50 -3.57 2.35
CA LEU A 34 -9.47 -3.26 1.37
C LEU A 34 -9.25 -4.46 0.45
N GLU A 35 -8.58 -4.21 -0.68
CA GLU A 35 -8.22 -5.24 -1.65
C GLU A 35 -6.79 -5.05 -2.13
N LEU A 36 -5.97 -6.09 -2.05
CA LEU A 36 -4.71 -6.17 -2.79
C LEU A 36 -4.99 -6.55 -4.23
N ARG A 37 -4.36 -5.84 -5.16
CA ARG A 37 -4.47 -6.06 -6.61
C ARG A 37 -3.11 -6.10 -7.25
N PHE A 38 -2.89 -7.15 -8.05
CA PHE A 38 -1.73 -7.28 -8.91
C PHE A 38 -1.99 -6.62 -10.27
N ARG A 39 -1.05 -5.80 -10.74
CA ARG A 39 -1.10 -5.08 -12.01
C ARG A 39 0.25 -5.07 -12.72
N GLY A 40 0.24 -4.75 -14.01
CA GLY A 40 1.42 -4.83 -14.85
C GLY A 40 1.67 -6.27 -15.30
N ASN A 41 2.94 -6.68 -15.37
CA ASN A 41 3.32 -7.98 -15.90
C ASN A 41 3.40 -9.09 -14.84
N VAL A 42 2.90 -8.86 -13.62
CA VAL A 42 3.01 -9.82 -12.51
C VAL A 42 1.63 -10.27 -12.05
N VAL A 43 1.50 -11.56 -11.73
CA VAL A 43 0.29 -12.17 -11.16
C VAL A 43 0.66 -13.19 -10.08
N PRO A 44 -0.19 -13.39 -9.06
CA PRO A 44 0.03 -14.43 -8.06
C PRO A 44 -0.13 -15.81 -8.72
N MET A 45 0.73 -16.76 -8.36
CA MET A 45 0.68 -18.14 -8.88
C MET A 45 -0.36 -18.99 -8.15
N ASP A 46 -0.49 -18.80 -6.85
CA ASP A 46 -1.25 -19.68 -5.95
C ASP A 46 -2.70 -19.21 -5.72
N VAL A 47 -3.07 -18.08 -6.32
CA VAL A 47 -4.39 -17.46 -6.13
C VAL A 47 -5.09 -17.37 -7.49
N ASP A 48 -6.15 -18.16 -7.67
CA ASP A 48 -7.02 -18.08 -8.86
C ASP A 48 -7.60 -16.66 -9.07
N GLN A 49 -7.60 -15.86 -8.00
CA GLN A 49 -8.09 -14.49 -7.98
C GLN A 49 -6.93 -13.49 -7.93
N LYS A 50 -6.91 -12.56 -8.88
CA LYS A 50 -5.99 -11.39 -8.87
C LYS A 50 -6.29 -10.36 -7.77
N LEU A 51 -7.24 -10.67 -6.90
CA LEU A 51 -7.90 -9.81 -5.93
C LEU A 51 -7.88 -10.51 -4.57
N ILE A 52 -7.15 -9.97 -3.60
CA ILE A 52 -7.13 -10.51 -2.22
C ILE A 52 -7.79 -9.50 -1.29
N PRO A 53 -9.01 -9.77 -0.78
CA PRO A 53 -9.68 -8.89 0.17
C PRO A 53 -9.09 -9.02 1.57
N PHE A 54 -9.00 -7.91 2.30
CA PHE A 54 -8.61 -7.89 3.71
C PHE A 54 -9.25 -6.73 4.46
N ALA A 55 -9.41 -6.84 5.77
CA ALA A 55 -9.92 -5.75 6.60
C ALA A 55 -8.76 -5.04 7.30
N PHE A 56 -8.78 -3.71 7.33
CA PHE A 56 -7.82 -2.94 8.11
C PHE A 56 -8.12 -3.10 9.61
N ASN A 57 -7.07 -3.38 10.39
CA ASN A 57 -7.15 -3.41 11.83
C ASN A 57 -5.88 -2.82 12.44
N THR A 58 -6.03 -1.88 13.37
CA THR A 58 -4.91 -1.16 13.99
C THR A 58 -4.04 -2.07 14.87
N TYR A 59 -4.66 -3.06 15.50
CA TYR A 59 -3.99 -3.96 16.45
C TYR A 59 -3.59 -5.30 15.82
N PHE A 60 -4.16 -5.65 14.67
CA PHE A 60 -3.90 -6.89 13.96
C PHE A 60 -3.30 -6.57 12.58
N PRO A 61 -1.95 -6.58 12.46
CA PRO A 61 -1.28 -6.35 11.19
C PRO A 61 -1.69 -7.42 10.17
N PHE A 62 -1.92 -6.97 8.94
CA PHE A 62 -2.20 -7.84 7.82
C PHE A 62 -0.90 -8.22 7.12
N TYR A 63 -0.67 -9.53 6.99
CA TYR A 63 0.45 -10.09 6.24
C TYR A 63 -0.07 -10.89 5.06
N PHE A 64 0.62 -10.76 3.92
CA PHE A 64 0.30 -11.49 2.71
C PHE A 64 1.57 -11.95 2.04
N GLU A 65 1.64 -13.23 1.73
CA GLU A 65 2.77 -13.89 1.08
C GLU A 65 2.24 -14.70 -0.10
N THR A 66 2.93 -14.62 -1.24
CA THR A 66 2.59 -15.41 -2.43
C THR A 66 3.78 -15.52 -3.37
N ASN A 67 3.78 -16.58 -4.17
CA ASN A 67 4.64 -16.67 -5.34
C ASN A 67 4.04 -15.86 -6.50
N VAL A 68 4.88 -15.19 -7.27
CA VAL A 68 4.46 -14.41 -8.44
C VAL A 68 5.03 -15.00 -9.72
N SER A 69 4.28 -14.86 -10.81
CA SER A 69 4.70 -15.22 -12.16
C SER A 69 4.51 -14.07 -13.13
N GLU A 70 5.28 -14.08 -14.21
CA GLU A 70 5.13 -13.15 -15.32
C GLU A 70 3.93 -13.52 -16.20
N ILE A 71 3.19 -12.51 -16.65
CA ILE A 71 2.12 -12.68 -17.64
C ILE A 71 2.73 -12.86 -19.05
N ASP A 72 3.67 -11.99 -19.42
CA ASP A 72 4.36 -11.98 -20.71
C ASP A 72 5.88 -11.89 -20.52
N ARG A 73 6.55 -13.03 -20.74
CA ARG A 73 8.01 -13.17 -20.66
C ARG A 73 8.77 -12.42 -21.75
N TYR A 74 8.11 -12.13 -22.88
CA TYR A 74 8.75 -11.43 -24.00
C TYR A 74 8.80 -9.92 -23.77
N SER A 75 7.79 -9.36 -23.10
CA SER A 75 7.75 -7.92 -22.81
C SER A 75 8.91 -7.43 -21.93
N GLN A 76 9.53 -8.34 -21.14
CA GLN A 76 10.58 -8.03 -20.16
C GLN A 76 11.87 -8.84 -20.37
N HIS A 77 12.08 -9.39 -21.58
CA HIS A 77 13.22 -10.26 -21.89
C HIS A 77 14.62 -9.64 -21.68
N LEU A 78 14.72 -8.31 -21.55
CA LEU A 78 15.98 -7.58 -21.28
C LEU A 78 16.13 -7.16 -19.81
N SER A 79 15.16 -7.47 -18.96
CA SER A 79 15.17 -7.15 -17.53
C SER A 79 15.58 -8.39 -16.74
N SER A 80 16.48 -8.23 -15.77
CA SER A 80 16.83 -9.28 -14.80
C SER A 80 15.79 -9.44 -13.67
N TYR A 81 14.75 -8.60 -13.68
CA TYR A 81 13.73 -8.54 -12.64
C TYR A 81 12.32 -8.52 -13.24
N PHE A 82 11.37 -9.15 -12.54
CA PHE A 82 9.95 -9.05 -12.86
C PHE A 82 9.46 -7.64 -12.54
N TYR A 83 8.81 -6.98 -13.49
CA TYR A 83 8.30 -5.62 -13.29
C TYR A 83 6.77 -5.58 -13.28
N GLY A 84 6.22 -5.06 -12.18
CA GLY A 84 4.79 -4.88 -11.98
C GLY A 84 4.47 -4.16 -10.69
N PHE A 85 3.18 -4.10 -10.34
CA PHE A 85 2.69 -3.32 -9.21
C PHE A 85 1.73 -4.13 -8.36
N ILE A 86 1.87 -4.01 -7.04
CA ILE A 86 0.86 -4.42 -6.08
C ILE A 86 0.23 -3.15 -5.52
N GLN A 87 -1.09 -3.09 -5.55
CA GLN A 87 -1.83 -1.90 -5.12
C GLN A 87 -2.88 -2.28 -4.08
N VAL A 88 -2.95 -1.49 -3.01
CA VAL A 88 -4.04 -1.55 -2.03
C VAL A 88 -5.15 -0.62 -2.48
N PHE A 89 -6.34 -1.18 -2.69
CA PHE A 89 -7.55 -0.44 -3.09
C PHE A 89 -8.57 -0.44 -1.97
N ALA A 90 -9.10 0.75 -1.65
CA ALA A 90 -10.32 0.90 -0.86
C ALA A 90 -11.52 1.02 -1.81
N LYS A 91 -12.57 0.19 -1.63
CA LYS A 91 -13.81 0.32 -2.41
C LYS A 91 -14.57 1.61 -2.13
N GLN A 92 -14.38 2.20 -0.94
CA GLN A 92 -15.03 3.43 -0.53
C GLN A 92 -14.16 4.64 -0.86
N LYS A 93 -14.78 5.76 -1.26
CA LYS A 93 -14.07 7.04 -1.45
C LYS A 93 -13.41 7.43 -0.12
N LEU A 94 -12.08 7.39 -0.10
CA LEU A 94 -11.29 7.99 0.97
C LEU A 94 -11.70 9.46 1.08
N ARG A 95 -12.10 9.91 2.27
CA ARG A 95 -12.23 11.34 2.53
C ARG A 95 -10.81 11.91 2.46
N ASN A 96 -10.53 12.76 1.49
CA ASN A 96 -9.24 13.43 1.34
C ASN A 96 -9.02 14.38 2.53
N SER A 97 -8.62 13.88 3.69
CA SER A 97 -8.23 14.71 4.82
C SER A 97 -6.75 15.05 4.67
N ILE A 98 -6.47 16.25 4.14
CA ILE A 98 -5.29 17.09 4.49
C ILE A 98 -5.48 18.48 3.86
N LYS A 99 -6.07 18.60 2.66
CA LYS A 99 -6.20 19.90 1.97
C LYS A 99 -7.37 20.80 2.41
N ASP A 100 -8.37 20.26 3.10
CA ASP A 100 -9.57 21.03 3.47
C ASP A 100 -9.52 21.65 4.88
N MET A 101 -8.50 21.35 5.70
CA MET A 101 -8.37 21.94 7.04
C MET A 101 -7.68 23.31 7.05
N ASP A 102 -6.81 23.62 6.08
CA ASP A 102 -6.11 24.92 6.05
C ASP A 102 -6.99 26.08 5.57
N ARG A 103 -8.07 25.81 4.83
CA ARG A 103 -8.97 26.87 4.35
C ARG A 103 -9.92 27.42 5.42
N LYS A 104 -10.14 26.71 6.53
CA LYS A 104 -11.05 27.16 7.60
C LYS A 104 -10.39 27.98 8.70
N LYS A 105 -9.05 28.07 8.75
CA LYS A 105 -8.34 28.88 9.74
C LYS A 105 -8.00 30.31 9.30
N GLN A 106 -8.20 30.68 8.03
CA GLN A 106 -7.84 32.01 7.53
C GLN A 106 -9.02 32.99 7.38
N GLN A 107 -10.25 32.61 7.75
CA GLN A 107 -11.44 33.43 7.48
C GLN A 107 -12.06 34.11 8.71
N SER A 108 -11.47 33.98 9.91
CA SER A 108 -12.01 34.58 11.14
C SER A 108 -11.38 35.90 11.58
N ASP A 109 -10.32 36.40 10.93
CA ASP A 109 -9.58 37.58 11.43
C ASP A 109 -9.74 38.84 10.56
N VAL A 110 -10.81 38.96 9.76
CA VAL A 110 -11.11 40.21 9.02
C VAL A 110 -12.51 40.72 9.33
N VAL A 111 -12.77 41.07 10.60
CA VAL A 111 -13.73 42.12 10.96
C VAL A 111 -13.25 42.81 12.25
N SER A 112 -12.45 43.86 12.10
CA SER A 112 -12.43 44.98 13.05
C SER A 112 -11.69 46.18 12.47
N ASP A 113 -12.41 47.29 12.41
CA ASP A 113 -11.98 48.69 12.37
C ASP A 113 -11.51 49.29 11.03
N ALA A 114 -12.47 49.95 10.35
CA ALA A 114 -12.48 51.41 10.11
C ALA A 114 -13.81 51.85 9.49
#